data_AF-A0A1E3WDG0-F1
#
_entry.id   AF-A0A1E3WDG0-F1
#
_cell.length_a   1.000
_cell.length_b   1.000
_cell.length_c   1.000
_cell.angle_alpha   90.00
_cell.angle_beta   90.00
_cell.angle_gamma   90.00
#
_symmetry.space_group_name_H-M   'P 1'
#
loop_
_entity.id
_entity.type
_entity.pdbx_description
1 polymer ?
#
loop_
_entity_poly.entity_id
_entity_poly.type
_entity_poly.pdbx_seq_one_letter_code
_entity_poly.pdbx_strand_id
1 'polypeptide(L)'
;MTDRLGRPVIVVNTLTLRQHPDYGRFLLAHECCHHTLGHVANFKKELGHVGPQAFFYIAPELKRMELEADCCAVRLLRERHELDGIEAGRAAMALFGPRPTGAHYPTGMERAENILGCAAADE
;
A
#
# COMPACT_ATOMS: atom_id res chain seq x y z
N MET A 1 -2.72 -2.87 10.48
CA MET A 1 -3.34 -3.63 11.60
C MET A 1 -3.44 -2.76 12.86
N THR A 2 -4.34 -3.03 13.80
CA THR A 2 -4.29 -2.38 15.14
C THR A 2 -4.17 -3.40 16.27
N ASP A 3 -3.52 -3.03 17.37
CA ASP A 3 -3.43 -3.86 18.57
C ASP A 3 -4.75 -3.88 19.36
N ARG A 4 -4.76 -4.56 20.51
CA ARG A 4 -5.94 -4.68 21.39
C ARG A 4 -6.47 -3.35 21.93
N LEU A 5 -5.65 -2.30 21.93
CA LEU A 5 -5.99 -0.95 22.36
C LEU A 5 -6.34 -0.03 21.18
N GLY A 6 -6.38 -0.58 19.96
CA GLY A 6 -6.65 0.18 18.74
C GLY A 6 -5.44 0.97 18.21
N ARG A 7 -4.24 0.76 18.74
CA ARG A 7 -3.03 1.47 18.28
C ARG A 7 -2.57 0.92 16.93
N PRO A 8 -2.13 1.77 15.98
CA PRO A 8 -1.55 1.34 14.72
C PRO A 8 -0.38 0.36 14.91
N VAL A 9 -0.44 -0.76 14.19
CA VAL A 9 0.61 -1.77 14.10
C VAL A 9 0.90 -2.02 12.63
N ILE A 10 2.19 -1.97 12.30
CA ILE A 10 2.75 -2.37 11.02
C ILE A 10 3.53 -3.67 11.26
N VAL A 11 3.21 -4.69 10.46
CA VAL A 11 3.91 -5.98 10.51
C VAL A 11 4.79 -6.07 9.28
N VAL A 12 6.07 -6.34 9.49
CA VAL A 12 7.07 -6.38 8.41
C VAL A 12 7.78 -7.72 8.36
N ASN A 13 8.10 -8.18 7.15
CA ASN A 13 9.02 -9.28 6.96
C ASN A 13 10.46 -8.76 7.06
N THR A 14 11.17 -9.17 8.11
CA THR A 14 12.55 -8.73 8.38
C THR A 14 13.55 -9.16 7.31
N LEU A 15 13.29 -10.27 6.58
CA LEU A 15 14.12 -10.67 5.45
C LEU A 15 13.99 -9.70 4.29
N THR A 16 12.76 -9.28 3.96
CA THR A 16 12.52 -8.27 2.91
C THR A 16 13.24 -6.96 3.23
N LEU A 17 13.15 -6.49 4.48
CA LEU A 17 13.84 -5.26 4.89
C LEU A 17 15.38 -5.37 4.82
N ARG A 18 15.92 -6.58 5.05
CA ARG A 18 17.37 -6.83 4.98
C ARG A 18 17.89 -6.99 3.57
N GLN A 19 17.16 -7.72 2.71
CA GLN A 19 17.59 -8.06 1.36
C GLN A 19 17.28 -6.97 0.34
N HIS A 20 16.22 -6.20 0.57
CA HIS A 20 15.74 -5.15 -0.34
C HIS A 20 15.46 -3.88 0.47
N PRO A 21 16.50 -3.19 0.98
CA PRO A 21 16.32 -2.07 1.89
C PRO A 21 15.50 -0.92 1.29
N ASP A 22 15.73 -0.58 0.01
CA ASP A 22 15.01 0.51 -0.67
C ASP A 22 13.53 0.18 -0.85
N TYR A 23 13.23 -1.03 -1.32
CA TYR A 23 11.85 -1.54 -1.38
C TYR A 23 11.23 -1.63 0.02
N GLY A 24 12.02 -1.99 1.03
CA GLY A 24 11.61 -1.99 2.43
C GLY A 24 11.17 -0.63 2.93
N ARG A 25 11.83 0.46 2.51
CA ARG A 25 11.38 1.83 2.82
C ARG A 25 10.04 2.14 2.18
N PHE A 26 9.84 1.74 0.92
CA PHE A 26 8.56 1.88 0.24
C PHE A 26 7.44 1.13 0.96
N LEU A 27 7.66 -0.13 1.30
CA LEU A 27 6.68 -0.93 2.04
C LEU A 27 6.31 -0.29 3.38
N LEU A 28 7.30 0.19 4.14
CA LEU A 28 7.05 0.85 5.42
C LEU A 28 6.25 2.15 5.25
N ALA A 29 6.58 2.97 4.25
CA ALA A 29 5.85 4.18 3.93
C ALA A 29 4.40 3.87 3.52
N HIS A 30 4.20 2.85 2.69
CA HIS A 30 2.90 2.37 2.24
C HIS A 30 2.02 1.90 3.41
N GLU A 31 2.54 1.05 4.29
CA GLU A 31 1.82 0.59 5.48
C GLU A 31 1.49 1.73 6.46
N CYS A 32 2.37 2.73 6.56
CA CYS A 32 2.11 3.95 7.33
C CYS A 32 0.95 4.76 6.74
N CYS A 33 0.89 4.83 5.41
CA CYS A 33 -0.17 5.52 4.69
C CYS A 33 -1.53 4.85 4.87
N HIS A 34 -1.61 3.52 4.93
CA HIS A 34 -2.86 2.84 5.31
C HIS A 34 -3.40 3.26 6.68
N HIS A 35 -2.53 3.56 7.63
CA HIS A 35 -2.96 4.09 8.93
C HIS A 35 -3.35 5.55 8.86
N THR A 36 -2.54 6.37 8.19
CA THR A 36 -2.72 7.82 8.09
C THR A 36 -4.02 8.17 7.34
N LEU A 37 -4.35 7.41 6.30
CA LEU A 37 -5.57 7.56 5.51
C LEU A 37 -6.80 6.91 6.17
N GLY A 38 -6.62 6.25 7.33
CA GLY A 38 -7.71 5.59 8.05
C GLY A 38 -8.20 4.28 7.41
N HIS A 39 -7.53 3.76 6.37
CA HIS A 39 -7.88 2.51 5.68
C HIS A 39 -8.11 1.36 6.65
N VAL A 40 -7.22 1.18 7.63
CA VAL A 40 -7.33 0.07 8.61
C VAL A 40 -8.49 0.27 9.59
N ALA A 41 -8.71 1.50 10.04
CA ALA A 41 -9.73 1.81 11.05
C ALA A 41 -11.14 1.82 10.45
N ASN A 42 -11.30 2.37 9.26
CA ASN A 42 -12.58 2.46 8.55
C ASN A 42 -13.01 1.08 8.04
N PHE A 43 -12.10 0.29 7.49
CA PHE A 43 -12.38 -1.08 7.08
C PHE A 43 -12.94 -1.93 8.24
N LYS A 44 -12.36 -1.82 9.45
CA LYS A 44 -12.88 -2.51 10.63
C LYS A 44 -14.30 -2.06 11.04
N LYS A 45 -14.59 -0.76 10.96
CA LYS A 45 -15.89 -0.19 11.36
C LYS A 45 -16.99 -0.54 10.37
N GLU A 46 -16.73 -0.35 9.08
CA GLU A 46 -17.72 -0.43 8.02
C GLU A 46 -17.91 -1.86 7.50
N LEU A 47 -16.82 -2.62 7.40
CA LEU A 47 -16.85 -3.96 6.79
C LEU A 47 -16.76 -5.11 7.80
N GLY A 48 -16.49 -4.82 9.09
CA GLY A 48 -16.40 -5.83 10.15
C GLY A 48 -17.72 -6.57 10.45
N HIS A 49 -18.84 -6.07 9.94
CA HIS A 49 -20.20 -6.60 10.19
C HIS A 49 -20.82 -7.30 8.97
N VAL A 50 -20.13 -7.34 7.83
CA VAL A 50 -20.72 -7.80 6.58
C VAL A 50 -20.48 -9.31 6.42
N GLY A 51 -21.55 -10.08 6.30
CA GLY A 51 -21.50 -11.53 6.10
C GLY A 51 -20.84 -11.96 4.77
N PRO A 52 -20.73 -13.27 4.49
CA PRO A 52 -19.95 -13.84 3.38
C PRO A 52 -20.40 -13.48 1.95
N GLN A 53 -21.35 -12.56 1.75
CA GLN A 53 -21.69 -11.97 0.44
C GLN A 53 -21.07 -10.58 0.22
N ALA A 54 -20.27 -10.09 1.16
CA ALA A 54 -19.57 -8.80 1.10
C ALA A 54 -18.50 -8.69 -0.01
N PHE A 55 -18.08 -9.81 -0.60
CA PHE A 55 -16.87 -9.90 -1.43
C PHE A 55 -16.89 -9.05 -2.70
N PHE A 56 -18.05 -8.83 -3.32
CA PHE A 56 -18.16 -7.97 -4.51
C PHE A 56 -18.00 -6.48 -4.19
N TYR A 57 -18.42 -6.04 -2.99
CA TYR A 57 -18.30 -4.65 -2.56
C TYR A 57 -16.91 -4.31 -2.03
N ILE A 58 -16.19 -5.31 -1.53
CA ILE A 58 -14.85 -5.13 -0.94
C ILE A 58 -13.80 -4.94 -2.03
N ALA A 59 -13.94 -5.57 -3.19
CA ALA A 59 -12.90 -5.56 -4.22
C ALA A 59 -12.56 -4.16 -4.78
N PRO A 60 -13.54 -3.32 -5.19
CA PRO A 60 -13.24 -1.95 -5.62
C PRO A 60 -12.60 -1.10 -4.52
N GLU A 61 -13.02 -1.32 -3.28
CA GLU A 61 -12.55 -0.58 -2.12
C GLU A 61 -11.11 -0.94 -1.74
N LEU A 62 -10.76 -2.24 -1.71
CA LEU A 62 -9.38 -2.69 -1.53
C LEU A 62 -8.46 -2.14 -2.61
N LYS A 63 -8.91 -2.16 -3.87
CA LYS A 63 -8.17 -1.57 -4.98
C LYS A 63 -7.91 -0.08 -4.74
N ARG A 64 -8.94 0.69 -4.39
CA ARG A 64 -8.81 2.13 -4.09
C ARG A 64 -7.82 2.38 -2.95
N MET A 65 -7.95 1.64 -1.85
CA MET A 65 -7.10 1.78 -0.66
C MET A 65 -5.62 1.54 -0.97
N GLU A 66 -5.29 0.53 -1.78
CA GLU A 66 -3.91 0.23 -2.17
C GLU A 66 -3.32 1.34 -3.06
N LEU A 67 -4.07 1.84 -4.04
CA LEU A 67 -3.61 2.90 -4.94
C LEU A 67 -3.45 4.25 -4.21
N GLU A 68 -4.33 4.57 -3.28
CA GLU A 68 -4.20 5.77 -2.42
C GLU A 68 -2.99 5.66 -1.49
N ALA A 69 -2.74 4.48 -0.92
CA ALA A 69 -1.58 4.23 -0.09
C ALA A 69 -0.27 4.32 -0.89
N ASP A 70 -0.24 3.87 -2.14
CA ASP A 70 0.90 4.04 -3.06
C ASP A 70 1.23 5.53 -3.26
N CYS A 71 0.23 6.36 -3.60
CA CYS A 71 0.47 7.80 -3.83
C CYS A 71 0.87 8.55 -2.55
N CYS A 72 0.26 8.21 -1.42
CA CYS A 72 0.68 8.75 -0.12
C CYS A 72 2.13 8.37 0.20
N ALA A 73 2.55 7.12 -0.09
CA ALA A 73 3.91 6.66 0.14
C ALA A 73 4.91 7.42 -0.74
N VAL A 74 4.58 7.65 -2.01
CA VAL A 74 5.39 8.46 -2.93
C VAL A 74 5.61 9.86 -2.36
N ARG A 75 4.54 10.55 -1.94
CA ARG A 75 4.65 11.89 -1.33
C ARG A 75 5.52 11.88 -0.08
N LEU A 76 5.30 10.93 0.82
CA LEU A 76 6.08 10.80 2.06
C LEU A 76 7.57 10.56 1.81
N LEU A 77 7.91 9.70 0.85
CA LEU A 77 9.31 9.41 0.50
C LEU A 77 9.96 10.61 -0.20
N ARG A 78 9.23 11.34 -1.06
CA ARG A 78 9.71 12.58 -1.66
C ARG A 78 10.05 13.64 -0.61
N GLU A 79 9.16 13.87 0.34
CA GLU A 79 9.36 14.80 1.47
C GLU A 79 10.60 14.44 2.31
N ARG A 80 11.00 13.16 2.31
CA ARG A 80 12.18 12.65 3.00
C ARG A 80 13.42 12.51 2.12
N HIS A 81 13.34 12.92 0.86
CA HIS A 81 14.40 12.75 -0.13
C HIS A 81 14.83 11.27 -0.34
N GLU A 82 13.92 10.32 -0.15
CA GLU A 82 14.16 8.87 -0.31
C GLU A 82 13.68 8.37 -1.68
N LEU A 83 14.19 8.97 -2.75
CA LEU A 83 13.75 8.69 -4.13
C LEU A 83 14.02 7.24 -4.57
N ASP A 84 15.10 6.63 -4.08
CA ASP A 84 15.43 5.22 -4.36
C ASP A 84 14.32 4.28 -3.85
N GLY A 85 13.62 4.64 -2.77
CA GLY A 85 12.48 3.88 -2.28
C GLY A 85 11.31 3.91 -3.25
N ILE A 86 11.03 5.05 -3.87
CA ILE A 86 9.95 5.20 -4.86
C ILE A 86 10.21 4.30 -6.07
N GLU A 87 11.43 4.35 -6.61
CA GLU A 87 11.81 3.54 -7.76
C GLU A 87 11.83 2.04 -7.43
N ALA A 88 12.36 1.66 -6.26
CA ALA A 88 12.34 0.27 -5.82
C ALA A 88 10.90 -0.25 -5.60
N GLY A 89 9.99 0.58 -5.09
CA GLY A 89 8.57 0.28 -4.97
C GLY A 89 7.92 0.02 -6.33
N ARG A 90 8.12 0.94 -7.27
CA ARG A 90 7.63 0.82 -8.65
C ARG A 90 8.15 -0.44 -9.34
N ALA A 91 9.46 -0.69 -9.26
CA ALA A 91 10.11 -1.85 -9.86
C ALA A 91 9.59 -3.17 -9.26
N ALA A 92 9.42 -3.23 -7.93
CA ALA A 92 8.85 -4.40 -7.26
C ALA A 92 7.41 -4.68 -7.73
N MET A 93 6.57 -3.65 -7.88
CA MET A 93 5.20 -3.82 -8.39
C MET A 93 5.22 -4.28 -9.85
N ALA A 94 6.10 -3.74 -10.69
CA ALA A 94 6.25 -4.19 -12.08
C ALA A 94 6.62 -5.68 -12.19
N LEU A 95 7.42 -6.21 -11.25
CA LEU A 95 7.78 -7.64 -11.20
C LEU A 95 6.58 -8.56 -10.89
N PHE A 96 5.56 -8.07 -10.16
CA PHE A 96 4.30 -8.82 -10.00
C PHE A 96 3.54 -8.94 -11.33
N GLY A 97 3.73 -7.98 -12.23
CA GLY A 97 3.20 -8.00 -13.59
C GLY A 97 1.66 -7.90 -13.62
N PRO A 98 0.97 -8.64 -14.50
CA PRO A 98 -0.49 -8.56 -14.64
C PRO A 98 -1.24 -9.28 -13.50
N ARG A 99 -0.52 -9.87 -12.53
CA ARG A 99 -1.13 -10.59 -11.42
C ARG A 99 -1.53 -9.62 -10.30
N PRO A 100 -2.64 -9.87 -9.60
CA PRO A 100 -3.01 -9.10 -8.42
C PRO A 100 -1.98 -9.30 -7.31
N THR A 101 -1.71 -8.24 -6.54
CA THR A 101 -0.73 -8.24 -5.42
C THR A 101 -1.28 -8.85 -4.13
N GLY A 102 -2.55 -9.27 -4.15
CA GLY A 102 -3.33 -9.86 -3.07
C GLY A 102 -4.73 -10.20 -3.59
N ALA A 103 -5.55 -10.90 -2.79
CA ALA A 103 -6.92 -11.19 -3.21
C ALA A 103 -7.70 -9.88 -3.44
N HIS A 104 -8.14 -9.62 -4.67
CA HIS A 104 -8.86 -8.40 -5.09
C HIS A 104 -8.06 -7.10 -5.03
N TYR A 105 -6.74 -7.19 -4.84
CA TYR A 105 -5.84 -6.04 -4.90
C TYR A 105 -5.56 -5.67 -6.37
N PRO A 106 -5.09 -4.44 -6.64
CA PRO A 106 -4.70 -4.08 -7.99
C PRO A 106 -3.54 -4.95 -8.47
N THR A 107 -3.40 -5.02 -9.80
CA THR A 107 -2.28 -5.74 -10.42
C THR A 107 -0.96 -5.04 -10.12
N GLY A 108 0.15 -5.78 -10.21
CA GLY A 108 1.48 -5.20 -10.10
C GLY A 108 1.72 -4.08 -11.11
N MET A 109 1.33 -4.28 -12.37
CA MET A 109 1.45 -3.25 -13.41
C MET A 109 0.61 -2.02 -13.10
N GLU A 110 -0.63 -2.20 -12.67
CA GLU A 110 -1.51 -1.09 -12.30
C GLU A 110 -0.93 -0.25 -11.15
N ARG A 111 -0.38 -0.91 -10.12
CA ARG A 111 0.30 -0.21 -9.02
C ARG A 111 1.57 0.50 -9.49
N ALA A 112 2.37 -0.14 -10.35
CA ALA A 112 3.58 0.48 -10.89
C ALA A 112 3.28 1.74 -11.71
N GLU A 113 2.24 1.71 -12.54
CA GLU A 113 1.76 2.86 -13.31
C GLU A 113 1.24 3.97 -12.39
N ASN A 114 0.48 3.62 -11.36
CA ASN A 114 -0.02 4.56 -10.36
C ASN A 114 1.11 5.25 -9.57
N ILE A 115 2.11 4.48 -9.11
CA ILE A 115 3.30 5.02 -8.43
C ILE A 115 4.04 6.00 -9.35
N LEU A 116 4.22 5.64 -10.63
CA LEU A 116 4.86 6.51 -11.61
C LEU A 116 4.06 7.81 -11.83
N GLY A 117 2.74 7.71 -11.97
CA GLY A 117 1.86 8.86 -12.14
C GLY A 117 1.91 9.82 -10.95
N CYS A 118 1.85 9.27 -9.73
CA CYS A 118 1.94 10.06 -8.50
C CYS A 118 3.34 10.67 -8.29
N ALA A 119 4.40 10.01 -8.79
CA ALA A 119 5.74 10.58 -8.79
C ALA A 119 5.93 11.69 -9.84
N ALA A 120 5.12 11.74 -10.90
CA ALA A 120 5.18 12.79 -11.90
C ALA A 120 4.30 14.01 -11.56
N ALA A 121 3.26 13.84 -10.74
CA ALA A 121 2.25 14.88 -10.48
C ALA A 121 2.69 16.00 -9.51
N ASP A 122 3.73 15.77 -8.70
CA ASP A 122 4.27 16.80 -7.77
C ASP A 122 5.62 17.41 -8.24
N GLU A 123 5.88 17.46 -9.56
CA GLU A 123 6.91 18.34 -10.17
C GLU A 123 6.33 19.70 -10.56
#